data_AF-A0A087QI50-F1
#
_entry.id   AF-A0A087QI50-F1
#
_cell.length_a   1.000
_cell.length_b   1.000
_cell.length_c   1.000
_cell.angle_alpha   90.00
_cell.angle_beta   90.00
_cell.angle_gamma   90.00
#
_symmetry.space_group_name_H-M   'P 1'
#
loop_
_entity.id
_entity.type
_entity.pdbx_description
1 polymer ?
#
loop_
_entity_poly.entity_id
_entity_poly.type
_entity_poly.pdbx_seq_one_letter_code
_entity_poly.pdbx_strand_id
1 'polypeptide(L)'
;VCVAGYGLSGGNEILQLLPPPTLQAKETQGLCPERDFKVECGGFSNRPVYSLKCVPDTSLLVTSGPPDSSIQVWQVSAEDSDVIKSVSAIPTENGTGQPWAKIATISARAPWVLHGSRLDSVQITEVESRKNVYVAASRSSEELSGLAFLDCNTLLLCCAKGQLCLADVRQPQSPLEAVSVPSAPCGERWCVGVGRGPQGSDSSSRPVACLSSGGHLTLTDVRKTSESLASAKCRVPSPSSGAEFLCVSWAPALEGCLAISGFDGTVHVYDAQSWDSSGREAEPVFVHKGHAFGGWDGGGGPPLVTVHTWHPQKPRTLLSAASDGSLHVWDWVQSCGNC
;
A
#
# COMPACT_ATOMS: atom_id res chain seq x y z
N VAL A 1 0.66 -13.94 -6.42
CA VAL A 1 -0.08 -12.68 -6.10
C VAL A 1 -1.06 -13.02 -5.00
N CYS A 2 -1.21 -12.19 -3.96
CA CYS A 2 -2.21 -12.44 -2.92
C CYS A 2 -3.31 -11.38 -2.98
N VAL A 3 -4.56 -11.79 -2.92
CA VAL A 3 -5.75 -10.92 -2.92
C VAL A 3 -6.70 -11.32 -1.81
N ALA A 4 -7.50 -10.36 -1.32
CA ALA A 4 -8.51 -10.66 -0.32
C ALA A 4 -9.77 -9.81 -0.50
N GLY A 5 -10.92 -10.38 -0.12
CA GLY A 5 -12.21 -9.70 -0.11
C GLY A 5 -12.44 -8.83 1.14
N TYR A 6 -13.31 -7.83 1.00
CA TYR A 6 -13.67 -6.91 2.08
C TYR A 6 -15.20 -6.74 2.27
N GLY A 7 -15.99 -7.70 1.79
CA GLY A 7 -17.43 -7.74 1.99
C GLY A 7 -17.85 -7.84 3.46
N LEU A 8 -18.95 -7.15 3.80
CA LEU A 8 -19.47 -7.07 5.17
C LEU A 8 -20.24 -8.33 5.62
N SER A 9 -20.68 -9.17 4.67
CA SER A 9 -21.48 -10.37 4.93
C SER A 9 -20.68 -11.59 5.43
N GLY A 10 -19.37 -11.42 5.69
CA GLY A 10 -18.46 -12.52 6.00
C GLY A 10 -18.11 -13.35 4.76
N GLY A 11 -17.30 -14.40 4.95
CA GLY A 11 -16.87 -15.27 3.84
C GLY A 11 -15.91 -14.60 2.86
N ASN A 12 -15.07 -13.68 3.34
CA ASN A 12 -14.10 -12.97 2.52
C ASN A 12 -12.98 -13.92 2.10
N GLU A 13 -12.88 -14.18 0.81
CA GLU A 13 -11.81 -15.00 0.26
C GLU A 13 -10.46 -14.35 0.50
N ILE A 14 -9.45 -15.17 0.81
CA ILE A 14 -8.03 -14.83 0.76
C ILE A 14 -7.43 -15.82 -0.21
N LEU A 15 -6.92 -15.34 -1.34
CA LEU A 15 -6.43 -16.18 -2.43
C LEU A 15 -4.96 -15.90 -2.70
N GLN A 16 -4.19 -16.95 -2.88
CA GLN A 16 -2.93 -16.92 -3.60
C GLN A 16 -3.19 -17.30 -5.04
N LEU A 17 -2.84 -16.40 -5.95
CA LEU A 17 -2.98 -16.54 -7.38
C LEU A 17 -1.61 -16.71 -8.03
N LEU A 18 -1.49 -17.72 -8.88
CA LEU A 18 -0.38 -17.86 -9.81
C LEU A 18 -0.63 -16.94 -11.02
N PRO A 19 0.27 -15.99 -11.29
CA PRO A 19 0.17 -15.19 -12.49
C PRO A 19 0.46 -16.07 -13.72
N PRO A 20 -0.12 -15.74 -14.88
CA PRO A 20 0.19 -16.43 -16.13
C PRO A 20 1.70 -16.38 -16.40
N PRO A 21 2.28 -17.37 -17.11
CA PRO A 21 3.74 -17.48 -17.29
C PRO A 21 4.39 -16.21 -17.86
N THR A 22 3.68 -15.48 -18.72
CA THR A 22 4.13 -14.19 -19.28
C THR A 22 4.42 -13.14 -18.21
N LEU A 23 3.80 -13.22 -17.03
CA LEU A 23 3.96 -12.31 -15.90
C LEU A 23 4.89 -12.87 -14.81
N GLN A 24 5.44 -14.06 -14.98
CA GLN A 24 6.38 -14.63 -14.01
C GLN A 24 7.78 -14.05 -14.20
N ALA A 25 8.48 -13.83 -13.08
CA ALA A 25 9.82 -13.25 -13.03
C ALA A 25 10.92 -14.11 -13.69
N LYS A 26 10.65 -15.41 -13.95
CA LYS A 26 11.69 -16.41 -14.24
C LYS A 26 11.57 -17.13 -15.59
N GLU A 27 10.65 -16.76 -16.50
CA GLU A 27 10.47 -17.55 -17.73
C GLU A 27 10.54 -16.82 -19.07
N THR A 28 10.94 -17.65 -20.05
CA THR A 28 11.38 -17.44 -21.42
C THR A 28 10.33 -16.89 -22.38
N GLN A 29 10.81 -16.12 -23.37
CA GLN A 29 10.07 -15.58 -24.50
C GLN A 29 9.50 -16.69 -25.40
N GLY A 30 8.34 -17.23 -25.04
CA GLY A 30 7.56 -18.14 -25.86
C GLY A 30 6.11 -17.67 -26.00
N LEU A 31 5.40 -18.17 -27.02
CA LEU A 31 3.96 -17.99 -27.13
C LEU A 31 3.28 -18.80 -26.02
N CYS A 32 2.86 -18.14 -24.95
CA CYS A 32 2.09 -18.75 -23.89
C CYS A 32 0.61 -18.45 -24.11
N PRO A 33 -0.24 -19.47 -24.38
CA PRO A 33 -1.67 -19.27 -24.56
C PRO A 33 -2.40 -18.99 -23.24
N GLU A 34 -1.76 -19.30 -22.11
CA GLU A 34 -2.32 -19.08 -20.78
C GLU A 34 -2.19 -17.61 -20.37
N ARG A 35 -3.35 -16.98 -20.16
CA ARG A 35 -3.46 -15.54 -19.84
C ARG A 35 -4.15 -15.25 -18.53
N ASP A 36 -4.77 -16.26 -17.92
CA ASP A 36 -5.58 -16.09 -16.73
C ASP A 36 -4.77 -16.41 -15.47
N PHE A 37 -5.18 -15.82 -14.35
CA PHE A 37 -4.69 -16.23 -13.04
C PHE A 37 -5.25 -17.60 -12.68
N LYS A 38 -4.41 -18.44 -12.09
CA LYS A 38 -4.85 -19.68 -11.46
C LYS A 38 -4.86 -19.52 -9.95
N VAL A 39 -5.90 -20.01 -9.30
CA VAL A 39 -5.91 -20.12 -7.84
C VAL A 39 -4.95 -21.23 -7.44
N GLU A 40 -4.00 -20.90 -6.58
CA GLU A 40 -3.02 -21.85 -6.02
C GLU A 40 -3.49 -22.32 -4.65
N CYS A 41 -3.82 -21.37 -3.77
CA CYS A 41 -4.32 -21.63 -2.44
C CYS A 41 -5.45 -20.66 -2.10
N GLY A 42 -6.39 -21.09 -1.27
CA GLY A 42 -7.53 -20.29 -0.83
C GLY A 42 -7.83 -20.45 0.66
N GLY A 43 -8.36 -19.39 1.26
CA GLY A 43 -8.87 -19.37 2.63
C GLY A 43 -10.03 -18.41 2.76
N PHE A 44 -10.71 -18.44 3.91
CA PHE A 44 -11.84 -17.57 4.19
C PHE A 44 -11.63 -16.81 5.49
N SER A 45 -11.85 -15.50 5.43
CA SER A 45 -11.93 -14.61 6.58
C SER A 45 -13.39 -14.28 6.89
N ASN A 46 -13.75 -14.42 8.16
CA ASN A 46 -15.05 -13.96 8.66
C ASN A 46 -15.12 -12.44 8.82
N ARG A 47 -14.01 -11.73 8.54
CA ARG A 47 -13.87 -10.28 8.67
C ARG A 47 -13.48 -9.66 7.33
N PRO A 48 -13.93 -8.43 7.02
CA PRO A 48 -13.44 -7.68 5.88
C PRO A 48 -11.92 -7.50 5.93
N VAL A 49 -11.22 -7.74 4.81
CA VAL A 49 -9.77 -7.52 4.71
C VAL A 49 -9.49 -6.24 3.93
N TYR A 50 -9.12 -5.18 4.64
CA TYR A 50 -8.79 -3.89 4.04
C TYR A 50 -7.28 -3.73 3.78
N SER A 51 -6.45 -4.50 4.47
CA SER A 51 -5.02 -4.58 4.20
C SER A 51 -4.54 -6.02 4.31
N LEU A 52 -3.74 -6.43 3.33
CA LEU A 52 -3.07 -7.73 3.26
C LEU A 52 -1.60 -7.47 2.97
N LYS A 53 -0.70 -8.10 3.75
CA LYS A 53 0.75 -8.06 3.52
C LYS A 53 1.33 -9.45 3.63
N CYS A 54 2.20 -9.81 2.69
CA CYS A 54 3.08 -10.95 2.86
C CYS A 54 4.18 -10.61 3.86
N VAL A 55 4.54 -11.57 4.71
CA VAL A 55 5.70 -11.46 5.59
C VAL A 55 6.90 -11.98 4.81
N PRO A 56 7.90 -11.13 4.47
CA PRO A 56 9.00 -11.54 3.60
C PRO A 56 9.78 -12.73 4.19
N ASP A 57 10.36 -13.56 3.32
CA ASP A 57 11.13 -14.77 3.67
C ASP A 57 10.39 -15.82 4.51
N THR A 58 9.06 -15.73 4.57
CA THR A 58 8.19 -16.70 5.23
C THR A 58 7.01 -17.06 4.33
N SER A 59 6.25 -18.08 4.72
CA SER A 59 4.97 -18.46 4.13
C SER A 59 3.78 -17.85 4.89
N LEU A 60 3.99 -16.72 5.58
CA LEU A 60 2.95 -16.07 6.38
C LEU A 60 2.37 -14.84 5.67
N LEU A 61 1.06 -14.65 5.84
CA LEU A 61 0.36 -13.41 5.53
C LEU A 61 -0.16 -12.77 6.81
N VAL A 62 -0.23 -11.45 6.81
CA VAL A 62 -0.94 -10.70 7.85
C VAL A 62 -2.05 -9.87 7.22
N THR A 63 -3.21 -9.83 7.86
CA THR A 63 -4.35 -9.06 7.40
C THR A 63 -4.94 -8.20 8.50
N SER A 64 -5.47 -7.03 8.13
CA SER A 64 -6.21 -6.15 9.02
C SER A 64 -7.44 -5.55 8.33
N GLY A 65 -8.43 -5.16 9.14
CA GLY A 65 -9.69 -4.57 8.69
C GLY A 65 -10.71 -4.50 9.83
N PRO A 66 -11.87 -3.84 9.62
CA PRO A 66 -12.95 -3.76 10.60
C PRO A 66 -13.39 -5.15 11.12
N PRO A 67 -13.96 -5.26 12.33
CA PRO A 67 -14.50 -4.19 13.17
C PRO A 67 -13.55 -3.62 14.24
N ASP A 68 -12.32 -4.13 14.31
CA ASP A 68 -11.32 -3.75 15.32
C ASP A 68 -9.94 -3.55 14.70
N SER A 69 -8.92 -3.32 15.52
CA SER A 69 -7.53 -3.17 15.08
C SER A 69 -6.71 -4.47 15.20
N SER A 70 -7.34 -5.62 15.43
CA SER A 70 -6.61 -6.89 15.52
C SER A 70 -6.03 -7.29 14.17
N ILE A 71 -4.91 -8.01 14.23
CA ILE A 71 -4.23 -8.52 13.03
C ILE A 71 -4.38 -10.02 13.02
N GLN A 72 -4.82 -10.56 11.89
CA GLN A 72 -4.91 -12.00 11.69
C GLN A 72 -3.65 -12.47 10.96
N VAL A 73 -3.06 -13.55 11.45
CA VAL A 73 -1.89 -14.20 10.85
C VAL A 73 -2.35 -15.48 10.17
N TRP A 74 -1.94 -15.63 8.92
CA TRP A 74 -2.33 -16.74 8.05
C TRP A 74 -1.11 -17.49 7.58
N GLN A 75 -1.21 -18.81 7.57
CA GLN A 75 -0.24 -19.70 6.96
C GLN A 75 -0.70 -20.01 5.54
N VAL A 76 0.11 -19.62 4.58
CA VAL A 76 0.04 -20.11 3.21
C VAL A 76 0.70 -21.47 3.22
N SER A 77 -0.04 -22.53 2.92
CA SER A 77 0.52 -23.87 3.01
C SER A 77 1.66 -24.08 2.02
N ALA A 78 2.60 -24.95 2.39
CA ALA A 78 3.63 -25.48 1.50
C ALA A 78 3.24 -26.89 1.00
N GLU A 79 3.64 -27.16 -0.24
CA GLU A 79 3.69 -28.38 -1.07
C GLU A 79 2.46 -29.33 -1.13
N ASP A 80 1.71 -29.56 -0.04
CA ASP A 80 0.65 -30.58 0.03
C ASP A 80 -0.75 -30.06 0.43
N SER A 81 -0.98 -28.74 0.41
CA SER A 81 -2.32 -28.20 0.65
C SER A 81 -2.54 -26.90 -0.09
N ASP A 82 -3.75 -26.77 -0.63
CA ASP A 82 -4.33 -25.61 -1.28
C ASP A 82 -5.05 -24.67 -0.30
N VAL A 83 -4.84 -24.83 1.01
CA VAL A 83 -5.58 -24.10 2.04
C VAL A 83 -4.71 -23.04 2.72
N ILE A 84 -5.18 -21.79 2.69
CA ILE A 84 -4.67 -20.71 3.53
C ILE A 84 -5.41 -20.76 4.87
N LYS A 85 -4.69 -21.01 5.96
CA LYS A 85 -5.28 -21.21 7.29
C LYS A 85 -4.94 -20.06 8.22
N SER A 86 -5.92 -19.59 8.99
CA SER A 86 -5.63 -18.71 10.13
C SER A 86 -4.88 -19.50 11.19
N VAL A 87 -3.71 -19.01 11.60
CA VAL A 87 -2.84 -19.68 12.58
C VAL A 87 -2.77 -18.95 13.90
N SER A 88 -2.90 -17.62 13.90
CA SER A 88 -2.95 -16.84 15.13
C SER A 88 -3.56 -15.45 14.89
N ALA A 89 -3.75 -14.71 15.97
CA ALA A 89 -4.11 -13.30 15.93
C ALA A 89 -3.20 -12.51 16.88
N ILE A 90 -2.88 -11.29 16.51
CA ILE A 90 -2.21 -10.30 17.36
C ILE A 90 -3.32 -9.37 17.88
N PRO A 91 -3.73 -9.53 19.16
CA PRO A 91 -4.75 -8.67 19.73
C PRO A 91 -4.18 -7.26 19.94
N THR A 92 -5.04 -6.28 19.77
CA THR A 92 -4.77 -4.88 20.11
C THR A 92 -5.74 -4.45 21.20
N GLU A 93 -5.34 -3.53 22.08
CA GLU A 93 -6.14 -3.11 23.24
C GLU A 93 -7.46 -2.40 22.88
N ASN A 94 -7.69 -2.07 21.61
CA ASN A 94 -8.82 -1.28 21.16
C ASN A 94 -10.11 -2.10 20.99
N GLY A 95 -11.22 -1.55 21.48
CA GLY A 95 -12.56 -2.12 21.33
C GLY A 95 -13.17 -1.95 19.92
N THR A 96 -14.31 -2.61 19.71
CA THR A 96 -15.08 -2.55 18.46
C THR A 96 -15.47 -1.12 18.09
N GLY A 97 -15.35 -0.75 16.80
CA GLY A 97 -15.72 0.58 16.29
C GLY A 97 -14.59 1.61 16.24
N GLN A 98 -13.37 1.23 16.64
CA GLN A 98 -12.16 2.02 16.39
C GLN A 98 -11.66 1.82 14.94
N PRO A 99 -10.83 2.75 14.41
CA PRO A 99 -10.19 2.55 13.13
C PRO A 99 -9.39 1.25 13.11
N TRP A 100 -9.40 0.55 11.98
CA TRP A 100 -8.65 -0.69 11.79
C TRP A 100 -7.14 -0.41 11.68
N ALA A 101 -6.30 -1.37 12.05
CA ALA A 101 -4.85 -1.17 12.08
C ALA A 101 -4.22 -1.07 10.68
N LYS A 102 -3.45 -0.03 10.42
CA LYS A 102 -2.53 -0.03 9.27
C LYS A 102 -1.39 -1.01 9.57
N ILE A 103 -0.85 -1.64 8.52
CA ILE A 103 0.17 -2.69 8.66
C ILE A 103 1.29 -2.54 7.64
N ALA A 104 2.52 -2.85 8.08
CA ALA A 104 3.68 -3.03 7.23
C ALA A 104 4.51 -4.23 7.74
N THR A 105 5.22 -4.90 6.84
CA THR A 105 6.02 -6.09 7.16
C THR A 105 7.46 -5.91 6.71
N ILE A 106 8.39 -6.53 7.44
CA ILE A 106 9.80 -6.62 7.05
C ILE A 106 10.37 -7.94 7.54
N SER A 107 11.29 -8.51 6.76
CA SER A 107 12.21 -9.54 7.24
C SER A 107 13.55 -8.87 7.50
N ALA A 108 13.95 -8.85 8.77
CA ALA A 108 15.22 -8.28 9.20
C ALA A 108 15.95 -9.25 10.11
N ARG A 109 15.83 -9.07 11.43
CA ARG A 109 16.36 -10.02 12.43
C ARG A 109 15.39 -11.17 12.72
N ALA A 110 14.11 -10.92 12.48
CA ALA A 110 13.00 -11.83 12.61
C ALA A 110 11.84 -11.30 11.73
N PRO A 111 10.80 -12.11 11.45
CA PRO A 111 9.62 -11.63 10.73
C PRO A 111 8.83 -10.65 11.60
N TRP A 112 8.81 -9.38 11.22
CA TRP A 112 8.17 -8.32 11.98
C TRP A 112 6.96 -7.75 11.26
N VAL A 113 5.94 -7.42 12.05
CA VAL A 113 4.81 -6.59 11.62
C VAL A 113 4.80 -5.30 12.43
N LEU A 114 4.87 -4.17 11.72
CA LEU A 114 4.57 -2.84 12.24
C LEU A 114 3.08 -2.60 12.09
N HIS A 115 2.43 -2.19 13.17
CA HIS A 115 0.99 -1.98 13.17
C HIS A 115 0.52 -0.90 14.13
N GLY A 116 -0.68 -0.38 13.87
CA GLY A 116 -1.35 0.60 14.70
C GLY A 116 -2.52 1.24 13.96
N SER A 117 -3.56 1.63 14.68
CA SER A 117 -4.68 2.41 14.12
C SER A 117 -4.57 3.90 14.42
N ARG A 118 -3.85 4.24 15.51
CA ARG A 118 -3.56 5.61 15.98
C ARG A 118 -2.09 5.73 16.38
N LEU A 119 -1.55 6.94 16.42
CA LEU A 119 -0.15 7.18 16.79
C LEU A 119 0.27 6.60 18.15
N ASP A 120 -0.61 6.63 19.14
CA ASP A 120 -0.41 6.08 20.50
C ASP A 120 -0.52 4.55 20.59
N SER A 121 -0.95 3.89 19.50
CA SER A 121 -1.09 2.43 19.41
C SER A 121 -0.07 1.78 18.47
N VAL A 122 0.95 2.52 18.03
CA VAL A 122 1.98 2.00 17.11
C VAL A 122 2.90 1.02 17.83
N GLN A 123 3.03 -0.17 17.27
CA GLN A 123 3.82 -1.26 17.83
C GLN A 123 4.52 -2.06 16.72
N ILE A 124 5.62 -2.74 17.09
CA ILE A 124 6.19 -3.83 16.29
C ILE A 124 6.02 -5.11 17.08
N THR A 125 5.41 -6.11 16.44
CA THR A 125 5.28 -7.46 16.97
C THR A 125 6.05 -8.41 16.08
N GLU A 126 6.83 -9.31 16.69
CA GLU A 126 7.43 -10.43 15.98
C GLU A 126 6.35 -11.49 15.73
N VAL A 127 6.18 -11.89 14.47
CA VAL A 127 4.96 -12.56 13.99
C VAL A 127 4.79 -13.96 14.60
N GLU A 128 5.85 -14.73 14.76
CA GLU A 128 5.75 -16.13 15.18
C GLU A 128 5.62 -16.26 16.71
N SER A 129 6.50 -15.59 17.45
CA SER A 129 6.49 -15.59 18.92
C SER A 129 5.43 -14.66 19.52
N ARG A 130 4.87 -13.75 18.72
CA ARG A 130 3.90 -12.71 19.12
C ARG A 130 4.42 -11.79 20.22
N LYS A 131 5.74 -11.66 20.34
CA LYS A 131 6.38 -10.76 21.30
C LYS A 131 6.46 -9.36 20.72
N ASN A 132 6.10 -8.37 21.54
CA ASN A 132 6.30 -6.97 21.21
C ASN A 132 7.80 -6.63 21.28
N VAL A 133 8.31 -6.09 20.18
CA VAL A 133 9.70 -5.66 20.00
C VAL A 133 9.80 -4.15 20.23
N TYR A 134 8.74 -3.41 19.91
CA TYR A 134 8.69 -1.96 20.00
C TYR A 134 7.27 -1.49 20.30
N VAL A 135 7.17 -0.44 21.12
CA VAL A 135 5.93 0.30 21.37
C VAL A 135 6.29 1.77 21.30
N ALA A 136 5.57 2.53 20.48
CA ALA A 136 5.83 3.95 20.30
C ALA A 136 5.41 4.76 21.53
N ALA A 137 6.27 5.67 21.97
CA ALA A 137 5.91 6.68 22.95
C ALA A 137 5.26 7.90 22.27
N SER A 138 3.93 7.90 22.15
CA SER A 138 3.15 9.03 21.67
C SER A 138 2.04 9.41 22.65
N ARG A 139 1.81 10.72 22.82
CA ARG A 139 0.63 11.27 23.52
C ARG A 139 -0.50 11.65 22.56
N SER A 140 -0.23 11.57 21.26
CA SER A 140 -1.19 11.88 20.21
C SER A 140 -1.99 10.64 19.85
N SER A 141 -3.30 10.81 19.76
CA SER A 141 -4.26 9.77 19.36
C SER A 141 -4.77 9.97 17.91
N GLU A 142 -3.99 10.70 17.10
CA GLU A 142 -4.31 10.94 15.69
C GLU A 142 -4.37 9.61 14.91
N GLU A 143 -5.38 9.49 14.04
CA GLU A 143 -5.62 8.31 13.23
C GLU A 143 -4.50 8.13 12.19
N LEU A 144 -4.04 6.89 12.03
CA LEU A 144 -3.04 6.53 11.04
C LEU A 144 -3.67 6.20 9.70
N SER A 145 -3.01 6.62 8.63
CA SER A 145 -3.36 6.28 7.26
C SER A 145 -2.31 5.41 6.57
N GLY A 146 -1.04 5.47 7.01
CA GLY A 146 0.03 4.67 6.43
C GLY A 146 1.18 4.40 7.40
N LEU A 147 1.82 3.24 7.21
CA LEU A 147 2.99 2.78 7.96
C LEU A 147 4.00 2.20 6.97
N ALA A 148 5.29 2.49 7.18
CA ALA A 148 6.35 1.92 6.37
C ALA A 148 7.61 1.68 7.21
N PHE A 149 8.26 0.54 6.96
CA PHE A 149 9.65 0.35 7.34
C PHE A 149 10.54 1.07 6.32
N LEU A 150 11.43 1.93 6.81
CA LEU A 150 12.52 2.47 6.01
C LEU A 150 13.68 1.48 6.05
N ASP A 151 14.01 1.00 7.24
CA ASP A 151 14.91 -0.12 7.46
C ASP A 151 14.49 -0.86 8.75
N CYS A 152 15.37 -1.71 9.30
CA CYS A 152 15.08 -2.46 10.51
C CYS A 152 15.10 -1.64 11.81
N ASN A 153 15.57 -0.38 11.75
CA ASN A 153 15.63 0.53 12.89
C ASN A 153 14.79 1.80 12.68
N THR A 154 14.43 2.16 11.45
CA THR A 154 13.72 3.42 11.17
C THR A 154 12.36 3.17 10.53
N LEU A 155 11.33 3.79 11.10
CA LEU A 155 9.94 3.71 10.67
C LEU A 155 9.46 5.08 10.18
N LEU A 156 8.57 5.08 9.20
CA LEU A 156 7.80 6.25 8.78
C LEU A 156 6.31 6.00 9.08
N LEU A 157 5.71 6.94 9.79
CA LEU A 157 4.29 6.94 10.16
C LEU A 157 3.60 8.09 9.45
N CYS A 158 2.41 7.86 8.89
CA CYS A 158 1.58 8.88 8.29
C CYS A 158 0.21 8.90 8.98
N CYS A 159 -0.16 10.08 9.46
CA CYS A 159 -1.48 10.35 10.02
C CYS A 159 -2.46 10.74 8.91
N ALA A 160 -3.73 10.42 9.09
CA ALA A 160 -4.80 10.75 8.16
C ALA A 160 -4.87 12.25 7.84
N LYS A 161 -4.50 13.13 8.77
CA LYS A 161 -4.48 14.60 8.59
C LYS A 161 -3.22 15.13 7.89
N GLY A 162 -2.38 14.27 7.33
CA GLY A 162 -1.17 14.69 6.61
C GLY A 162 -0.04 15.11 7.54
N GLN A 163 0.14 14.41 8.66
CA GLN A 163 1.32 14.54 9.51
C GLN A 163 2.21 13.32 9.35
N LEU A 164 3.52 13.54 9.28
CA LEU A 164 4.54 12.52 9.18
C LEU A 164 5.34 12.45 10.47
N CYS A 165 5.61 11.24 10.95
CA CYS A 165 6.48 11.00 12.09
C CYS A 165 7.56 9.99 11.71
N LEU A 166 8.78 10.21 12.20
CA LEU A 166 9.85 9.22 12.15
C LEU A 166 10.03 8.61 13.52
N ALA A 167 10.26 7.29 13.55
CA ALA A 167 10.53 6.56 14.77
C ALA A 167 11.83 5.77 14.64
N ASP A 168 12.64 5.79 15.69
CA ASP A 168 13.80 4.91 15.83
C ASP A 168 13.45 3.76 16.78
N VAL A 169 13.45 2.54 16.27
CA VAL A 169 13.16 1.31 17.02
C VAL A 169 14.12 1.12 18.19
N ARG A 170 15.35 1.64 18.09
CA ARG A 170 16.37 1.57 19.14
C ARG A 170 16.11 2.55 20.29
N GLN A 171 15.20 3.50 20.08
CA GLN A 171 14.84 4.53 21.06
C GLN A 171 13.32 4.56 21.31
N PRO A 172 12.73 3.49 21.88
CA PRO A 172 11.28 3.37 22.05
C PRO A 172 10.66 4.45 22.96
N GLN A 173 11.45 5.06 23.82
CA GLN A 173 11.00 6.11 24.74
C GLN A 173 11.13 7.53 24.15
N SER A 174 11.72 7.68 22.97
CA SER A 174 11.82 8.98 22.32
C SER A 174 10.42 9.43 21.86
N PRO A 175 9.98 10.65 22.23
CA PRO A 175 8.69 11.15 21.80
C PRO A 175 8.58 11.19 20.28
N LEU A 176 7.44 10.74 19.75
CA LEU A 176 7.15 10.90 18.33
C LEU A 176 6.77 12.36 18.02
N GLU A 177 7.61 13.02 17.22
CA GLU A 177 7.33 14.37 16.71
C GLU A 177 6.66 14.28 15.33
N ALA A 178 5.40 14.73 15.28
CA ALA A 178 4.60 14.77 14.06
C ALA A 178 4.77 16.10 13.34
N VAL A 179 5.26 16.05 12.10
CA VAL A 179 5.48 17.21 11.23
C VAL A 179 4.44 17.22 10.11
N SER A 180 3.75 18.33 9.89
CA SER A 180 2.79 18.45 8.80
C SER A 180 3.47 18.35 7.43
N VAL A 181 2.82 17.67 6.48
CA VAL A 181 3.26 17.63 5.09
C VAL A 181 3.33 19.07 4.54
N PRO A 182 4.42 19.44 3.85
CA PRO A 182 4.59 20.79 3.34
C PRO A 182 3.45 21.22 2.42
N SER A 183 2.90 22.41 2.66
CA SER A 183 1.80 23.01 1.89
C SER A 183 0.53 22.13 1.79
N ALA A 184 0.33 21.21 2.74
CA ALA A 184 -0.84 20.35 2.80
C ALA A 184 -2.14 21.15 3.01
N PRO A 185 -3.14 21.03 2.13
CA PRO A 185 -4.45 21.61 2.40
C PRO A 185 -5.11 21.01 3.64
N CYS A 186 -5.71 21.86 4.46
CA CYS A 186 -6.45 21.43 5.64
C CYS A 186 -7.71 20.65 5.26
N GLY A 187 -8.01 19.59 6.02
CA GLY A 187 -9.27 18.83 5.89
C GLY A 187 -9.24 17.69 4.87
N GLU A 188 -8.13 17.48 4.17
CA GLU A 188 -7.94 16.33 3.28
C GLU A 188 -7.38 15.11 4.04
N ARG A 189 -7.71 13.90 3.58
CA ARG A 189 -7.11 12.66 4.07
C ARG A 189 -5.84 12.37 3.28
N TRP A 190 -4.79 11.91 3.94
CA TRP A 190 -3.48 11.68 3.32
C TRP A 190 -3.06 10.22 3.40
N CYS A 191 -2.33 9.74 2.41
CA CYS A 191 -1.57 8.49 2.48
C CYS A 191 -0.13 8.70 1.99
N VAL A 192 0.73 7.70 2.21
CA VAL A 192 2.16 7.81 1.95
C VAL A 192 2.70 6.60 1.20
N GLY A 193 3.67 6.86 0.32
CA GLY A 193 4.42 5.85 -0.42
C GLY A 193 5.91 6.14 -0.33
N VAL A 194 6.70 5.15 0.07
CA VAL A 194 8.15 5.29 0.21
C VAL A 194 8.86 4.69 -0.99
N GLY A 195 9.73 5.48 -1.61
CA GLY A 195 10.56 5.05 -2.72
C GLY A 195 11.80 4.30 -2.25
N ARG A 196 12.40 3.57 -3.18
CA ARG A 196 13.81 3.18 -3.04
C ARG A 196 14.67 4.36 -3.43
N GLY A 197 15.78 4.57 -2.72
CA GLY A 197 16.78 5.53 -3.18
C GLY A 197 17.32 5.11 -4.56
N PRO A 198 17.87 6.05 -5.35
CA PRO A 198 18.54 5.74 -6.61
C PRO A 198 19.59 4.65 -6.39
N GLN A 199 19.75 3.71 -7.34
CA GLN A 199 20.82 2.72 -7.25
C GLN A 199 22.17 3.43 -7.17
N GLY A 200 22.95 3.17 -6.11
CA GLY A 200 24.26 3.79 -5.88
C GLY A 200 24.24 5.11 -5.11
N SER A 201 23.07 5.64 -4.73
CA SER A 201 22.96 6.72 -3.74
C SER A 201 23.18 6.17 -2.33
N ASP A 202 23.74 6.98 -1.43
CA ASP A 202 23.79 6.67 -0.01
C ASP A 202 22.41 6.20 0.44
N SER A 203 22.33 5.08 1.18
CA SER A 203 21.08 4.42 1.60
C SER A 203 20.11 5.31 2.42
N SER A 204 20.47 6.58 2.62
CA SER A 204 19.80 7.58 3.44
C SER A 204 18.91 8.56 2.65
N SER A 205 19.01 8.69 1.31
CA SER A 205 18.05 9.50 0.54
C SER A 205 16.96 8.61 -0.02
N ARG A 206 15.77 8.68 0.57
CA ARG A 206 14.60 7.95 0.08
C ARG A 206 13.48 8.95 -0.15
N PRO A 207 12.97 9.06 -1.38
CA PRO A 207 11.86 9.95 -1.64
C PRO A 207 10.59 9.39 -1.00
N VAL A 208 9.83 10.28 -0.37
CA VAL A 208 8.53 10.00 0.24
C VAL A 208 7.49 10.75 -0.58
N ALA A 209 6.51 10.04 -1.10
CA ALA A 209 5.37 10.64 -1.78
C ALA A 209 4.18 10.69 -0.81
N CYS A 210 3.64 11.88 -0.59
CA CYS A 210 2.45 12.11 0.22
C CYS A 210 1.30 12.49 -0.72
N LEU A 211 0.24 11.69 -0.73
CA LEU A 211 -0.93 11.87 -1.58
C LEU A 211 -2.13 12.26 -0.73
N SER A 212 -2.85 13.30 -1.13
CA SER A 212 -4.08 13.74 -0.48
C SER A 212 -5.34 13.27 -1.22
N SER A 213 -6.46 13.25 -0.52
CA SER A 213 -7.79 12.99 -1.08
C SER A 213 -8.24 14.04 -2.08
N GLY A 214 -7.62 15.21 -2.10
CA GLY A 214 -7.82 16.23 -3.13
C GLY A 214 -6.94 16.04 -4.37
N GLY A 215 -6.09 15.01 -4.43
CA GLY A 215 -5.16 14.81 -5.54
C GLY A 215 -3.91 15.69 -5.47
N HIS A 216 -3.60 16.29 -4.31
CA HIS A 216 -2.31 16.96 -4.11
C HIS A 216 -1.25 15.90 -3.82
N LEU A 217 -0.11 16.03 -4.47
CA LEU A 217 1.02 15.13 -4.27
C LEU A 217 2.26 15.95 -3.93
N THR A 218 2.85 15.66 -2.76
CA THR A 218 4.07 16.32 -2.28
C THR A 218 5.17 15.27 -2.13
N LEU A 219 6.33 15.54 -2.69
CA LEU A 219 7.54 14.74 -2.53
C LEU A 219 8.42 15.34 -1.43
N THR A 220 8.89 14.52 -0.50
CA THR A 220 9.83 14.94 0.55
C THR A 220 10.99 13.94 0.64
N ASP A 221 12.12 14.34 1.25
CA ASP A 221 13.17 13.40 1.65
C ASP A 221 12.91 12.95 3.09
N VAL A 222 13.12 11.67 3.39
CA VAL A 222 13.02 11.13 4.77
C VAL A 222 13.82 11.97 5.77
N ARG A 223 14.99 12.50 5.40
CA ARG A 223 15.83 13.33 6.30
C ARG A 223 15.29 14.74 6.51
N LYS A 224 14.35 15.18 5.67
CA LYS A 224 13.84 16.56 5.66
C LYS A 224 12.36 16.60 5.31
N THR A 225 11.54 15.92 6.11
CA THR A 225 10.08 15.81 5.91
C THR A 225 9.34 17.15 5.97
N SER A 226 9.96 18.18 6.55
CA SER A 226 9.42 19.55 6.63
C SER A 226 9.60 20.37 5.34
N GLU A 227 10.36 19.88 4.36
CA GLU A 227 10.58 20.57 3.09
C GLU A 227 10.15 19.72 1.89
N SER A 228 9.47 20.39 0.96
CA SER A 228 9.06 19.77 -0.31
C SER A 228 10.24 19.73 -1.27
N LEU A 229 10.54 18.55 -1.81
CA LEU A 229 11.43 18.36 -2.95
C LEU A 229 10.72 18.80 -4.24
N ALA A 230 9.47 18.41 -4.40
CA ALA A 230 8.62 18.77 -5.53
C ALA A 230 7.14 18.56 -5.16
N SER A 231 6.23 19.21 -5.87
CA SER A 231 4.80 19.03 -5.69
C SER A 231 4.03 19.13 -6.99
N ALA A 232 2.90 18.43 -7.05
CA ALA A 232 2.02 18.40 -8.20
C ALA A 232 0.55 18.29 -7.79
N LYS A 233 -0.33 18.83 -8.64
CA LYS A 233 -1.78 18.59 -8.58
C LYS A 233 -2.15 17.54 -9.62
N CYS A 234 -2.67 16.41 -9.18
CA CYS A 234 -3.16 15.36 -10.06
C CYS A 234 -4.62 15.64 -10.46
N ARG A 235 -4.94 15.50 -11.75
CA ARG A 235 -6.32 15.50 -12.26
C ARG A 235 -7.04 14.21 -11.88
N VAL A 236 -7.59 14.17 -10.67
CA VAL A 236 -8.38 13.04 -10.16
C VAL A 236 -9.72 13.53 -9.63
N PRO A 237 -10.79 12.72 -9.71
CA PRO A 237 -12.06 13.06 -9.09
C PRO A 237 -11.96 13.03 -7.56
N SER A 238 -12.90 13.68 -6.89
CA SER A 238 -13.05 13.52 -5.44
C SER A 238 -13.43 12.07 -5.11
N PRO A 239 -12.83 11.45 -4.09
CA PRO A 239 -13.09 10.05 -3.75
C PRO A 239 -14.54 9.86 -3.28
N SER A 240 -15.18 8.79 -3.75
CA SER A 240 -16.59 8.49 -3.49
C SER A 240 -16.89 8.05 -2.05
N SER A 241 -15.91 7.53 -1.31
CA SER A 241 -16.07 7.11 0.09
C SER A 241 -14.80 7.31 0.92
N GLY A 242 -14.85 8.10 1.98
CA GLY A 242 -13.89 8.15 3.11
C GLY A 242 -12.39 8.35 2.82
N ALA A 243 -11.96 8.30 1.56
CA ALA A 243 -10.57 8.20 1.13
C ALA A 243 -9.80 7.00 1.74
N GLU A 244 -10.48 5.90 2.06
CA GLU A 244 -9.84 4.76 2.74
C GLU A 244 -8.92 3.92 1.86
N PHE A 245 -9.17 3.96 0.56
CA PHE A 245 -8.41 3.21 -0.44
C PHE A 245 -7.39 4.07 -1.19
N LEU A 246 -7.12 5.30 -0.71
CA LEU A 246 -6.07 6.13 -1.27
C LEU A 246 -4.75 5.38 -1.24
N CYS A 247 -4.14 5.25 -2.41
CA CYS A 247 -2.91 4.50 -2.57
C CYS A 247 -1.94 5.30 -3.42
N VAL A 248 -0.69 5.39 -2.97
CA VAL A 248 0.44 5.89 -3.74
C VAL A 248 1.61 4.91 -3.59
N SER A 249 2.25 4.56 -4.70
CA SER A 249 3.42 3.69 -4.65
C SER A 249 4.43 4.02 -5.75
N TRP A 250 5.71 3.95 -5.40
CA TRP A 250 6.81 4.14 -6.35
C TRP A 250 7.04 2.90 -7.18
N ALA A 251 7.36 3.08 -8.45
CA ALA A 251 7.71 1.98 -9.32
C ALA A 251 9.08 1.40 -8.92
N PRO A 252 9.19 0.08 -8.68
CA PRO A 252 10.43 -0.53 -8.20
C PRO A 252 11.49 -0.66 -9.30
N ALA A 253 11.08 -0.71 -10.56
CA ALA A 253 11.94 -0.94 -11.72
C ALA A 253 11.88 0.19 -12.77
N LEU A 254 11.13 1.28 -12.50
CA LEU A 254 11.02 2.44 -13.37
C LEU A 254 11.32 3.70 -12.55
N GLU A 255 12.55 4.18 -12.65
CA GLU A 255 13.04 5.27 -11.81
C GLU A 255 12.19 6.54 -11.97
N GLY A 256 11.95 7.23 -10.85
CA GLY A 256 11.21 8.49 -10.82
C GLY A 256 9.69 8.36 -11.04
N CYS A 257 9.19 7.19 -11.43
CA CYS A 257 7.77 6.99 -11.65
C CYS A 257 7.04 6.54 -10.38
N LEU A 258 5.81 7.03 -10.23
CA LEU A 258 4.89 6.62 -9.17
C LEU A 258 3.48 6.41 -9.73
N ALA A 259 2.68 5.61 -9.03
CA ALA A 259 1.28 5.41 -9.34
C ALA A 259 0.39 5.87 -8.19
N ILE A 260 -0.80 6.35 -8.54
CA ILE A 260 -1.87 6.69 -7.60
C ILE A 260 -3.18 5.99 -7.98
N SER A 261 -3.98 5.65 -6.97
CA SER A 261 -5.33 5.10 -7.12
C SER A 261 -6.19 5.38 -5.88
N GLY A 262 -7.43 4.91 -5.87
CA GLY A 262 -8.35 5.07 -4.73
C GLY A 262 -9.30 6.26 -4.83
N PHE A 263 -9.37 6.91 -6.00
CA PHE A 263 -10.29 7.99 -6.30
C PHE A 263 -11.52 7.50 -7.06
N ASP A 264 -11.31 6.63 -8.05
CA ASP A 264 -12.32 6.07 -8.94
C ASP A 264 -11.85 4.71 -9.51
N GLY A 265 -12.40 4.31 -10.67
CA GLY A 265 -12.02 3.11 -11.42
C GLY A 265 -10.72 3.23 -12.23
N THR A 266 -9.79 4.11 -11.85
CA THR A 266 -8.54 4.32 -12.60
C THR A 266 -7.28 4.20 -11.74
N VAL A 267 -6.16 3.91 -12.42
CA VAL A 267 -4.81 4.01 -11.85
C VAL A 267 -4.02 4.97 -12.74
N HIS A 268 -3.49 6.03 -12.13
CA HIS A 268 -2.70 7.04 -12.83
C HIS A 268 -1.22 6.83 -12.54
N VAL A 269 -0.38 6.87 -13.55
CA VAL A 269 1.08 6.80 -13.43
C VAL A 269 1.66 8.15 -13.84
N TYR A 270 2.59 8.65 -13.03
CA TYR A 270 3.27 9.92 -13.23
C TYR A 270 4.78 9.73 -13.25
N ASP A 271 5.46 10.52 -14.07
CA ASP A 271 6.89 10.76 -13.97
C ASP A 271 7.10 11.97 -13.05
N ALA A 272 7.71 11.71 -11.89
CA ALA A 272 7.93 12.72 -10.86
C ALA A 272 9.23 13.51 -11.06
N GLN A 273 10.12 13.08 -11.98
CA GLN A 273 11.40 13.76 -12.24
C GLN A 273 11.21 15.12 -12.92
N SER A 274 10.09 15.30 -13.63
CA SER A 274 9.77 16.56 -14.29
C SER A 274 9.11 17.58 -13.37
N TRP A 275 8.91 17.27 -12.09
CA TRP A 275 8.22 18.15 -11.15
C TRP A 275 9.17 19.11 -10.45
N ASP A 276 8.65 20.31 -10.19
CA ASP A 276 9.31 21.33 -9.37
C ASP A 276 8.49 21.60 -8.11
N SER A 277 8.89 22.58 -7.30
CA SER A 277 8.17 22.96 -6.09
C SER A 277 6.94 23.84 -6.35
N SER A 278 6.52 24.04 -7.60
CA SER A 278 5.46 25.01 -7.95
C SER A 278 4.04 24.45 -7.80
N GLY A 279 3.87 23.14 -7.57
CA GLY A 279 2.55 22.54 -7.35
C GLY A 279 1.65 22.53 -8.58
N ARG A 280 2.24 22.63 -9.77
CA ARG A 280 1.50 22.66 -11.04
C ARG A 280 0.69 21.40 -11.25
N GLU A 281 -0.31 21.53 -12.10
CA GLU A 281 -1.07 20.39 -12.58
C GLU A 281 -0.17 19.46 -13.40
N ALA A 282 -0.13 18.19 -13.02
CA ALA A 282 0.67 17.16 -13.68
C ALA A 282 -0.21 16.31 -14.61
N GLU A 283 0.30 16.07 -15.81
CA GLU A 283 -0.28 15.10 -16.73
C GLU A 283 0.30 13.71 -16.44
N PRO A 284 -0.56 12.67 -16.35
CA PRO A 284 -0.09 11.30 -16.19
C PRO A 284 0.62 10.82 -17.46
N VAL A 285 1.73 10.11 -17.30
CA VAL A 285 2.41 9.42 -18.42
C VAL A 285 1.60 8.20 -18.89
N PHE A 286 0.74 7.67 -18.03
CA PHE A 286 -0.18 6.59 -18.35
C PHE A 286 -1.40 6.60 -17.43
N VAL A 287 -2.58 6.27 -17.98
CA VAL A 287 -3.81 6.10 -17.20
C VAL A 287 -4.44 4.76 -17.56
N HIS A 288 -4.55 3.90 -16.56
CA HIS A 288 -5.29 2.67 -16.66
C HIS A 288 -6.77 2.90 -16.34
N LYS A 289 -7.69 2.52 -17.24
CA LYS A 289 -9.15 2.77 -17.13
C LYS A 289 -10.04 1.50 -17.20
N GLY A 290 -9.47 0.31 -17.15
CA GLY A 290 -10.16 -0.97 -17.31
C GLY A 290 -11.26 -1.20 -16.27
N HIS A 291 -11.11 -0.70 -15.04
CA HIS A 291 -12.17 -0.76 -14.04
C HIS A 291 -13.28 0.27 -14.29
N ALA A 292 -13.00 1.38 -14.99
CA ALA A 292 -13.97 2.43 -15.27
C ALA A 292 -15.06 2.04 -16.29
N PHE A 293 -14.90 0.95 -17.04
CA PHE A 293 -15.82 0.54 -18.10
C PHE A 293 -16.82 -0.56 -17.69
N GLY A 294 -16.78 -1.05 -16.45
CA GLY A 294 -17.60 -2.18 -15.97
C GLY A 294 -19.06 -1.87 -15.59
N GLY A 295 -19.50 -0.60 -15.65
CA GLY A 295 -20.79 -0.15 -15.11
C GLY A 295 -21.98 -0.19 -16.07
N TRP A 296 -22.16 -1.24 -16.88
CA TRP A 296 -23.22 -1.27 -17.90
C TRP A 296 -24.60 -1.76 -17.45
N ASP A 297 -24.75 -2.33 -16.25
CA ASP A 297 -26.02 -3.01 -15.88
C ASP A 297 -26.64 -2.65 -14.51
N GLY A 298 -26.49 -1.41 -14.05
CA GLY A 298 -27.44 -0.85 -13.08
C GLY A 298 -26.88 0.19 -12.13
N GLY A 299 -27.26 1.46 -12.35
CA GLY A 299 -27.37 2.56 -11.37
C GLY A 299 -26.14 2.99 -10.56
N GLY A 300 -25.10 2.16 -10.43
CA GLY A 300 -23.88 2.43 -9.68
C GLY A 300 -22.82 3.10 -10.55
N GLY A 301 -22.02 3.98 -9.92
CA GLY A 301 -20.80 4.49 -10.54
C GLY A 301 -19.78 3.37 -10.82
N PRO A 302 -18.71 3.67 -11.58
CA PRO A 302 -17.67 2.67 -11.87
C PRO A 302 -17.08 2.09 -10.57
N PRO A 303 -16.66 0.81 -10.57
CA PRO A 303 -16.04 0.19 -9.42
C PRO A 303 -14.77 0.96 -9.01
N LEU A 304 -14.61 1.15 -7.71
CA LEU A 304 -13.49 1.88 -7.12
C LEU A 304 -12.25 0.98 -7.08
N VAL A 305 -11.11 1.44 -7.59
CA VAL A 305 -9.83 0.76 -7.37
C VAL A 305 -9.46 0.82 -5.90
N THR A 306 -9.39 -0.34 -5.25
CA THR A 306 -9.14 -0.45 -3.80
C THR A 306 -7.65 -0.51 -3.47
N VAL A 307 -6.84 -1.05 -4.38
CA VAL A 307 -5.39 -1.16 -4.24
C VAL A 307 -4.73 -1.35 -5.59
N HIS A 308 -3.47 -0.93 -5.68
CA HIS A 308 -2.60 -1.26 -6.79
C HIS A 308 -1.22 -1.72 -6.29
N THR A 309 -0.49 -2.46 -7.12
CA THR A 309 0.90 -2.85 -6.84
C THR A 309 1.68 -3.01 -8.14
N TRP A 310 2.99 -2.80 -8.07
CA TRP A 310 3.89 -2.90 -9.20
C TRP A 310 4.44 -4.31 -9.36
N HIS A 311 4.69 -4.72 -10.61
CA HIS A 311 5.53 -5.88 -10.86
C HIS A 311 6.98 -5.56 -10.44
N PRO A 312 7.65 -6.44 -9.66
CA PRO A 312 8.95 -6.12 -9.07
C PRO A 312 10.09 -5.95 -10.07
N GLN A 313 9.96 -6.54 -11.27
CA GLN A 313 11.03 -6.57 -12.28
C GLN A 313 10.62 -6.02 -13.65
N LYS A 314 9.32 -5.75 -13.86
CA LYS A 314 8.81 -5.29 -15.15
C LYS A 314 8.42 -3.83 -14.98
N PRO A 315 9.19 -2.89 -15.56
CA PRO A 315 9.11 -1.47 -15.22
C PRO A 315 7.73 -0.85 -15.46
N ARG A 316 6.99 -1.35 -16.46
CA ARG A 316 5.71 -0.80 -16.90
C ARG A 316 4.55 -1.77 -16.67
N THR A 317 4.68 -2.65 -15.68
CA THR A 317 3.63 -3.62 -15.34
C THR A 317 3.06 -3.35 -13.96
N LEU A 318 1.74 -3.23 -13.90
CA LEU A 318 0.99 -2.89 -12.68
C LEU A 318 -0.21 -3.81 -12.54
N LEU A 319 -0.55 -4.16 -11.31
CA LEU A 319 -1.72 -4.96 -10.94
C LEU A 319 -2.65 -4.07 -10.12
N SER A 320 -3.96 -4.14 -10.35
CA SER A 320 -4.92 -3.48 -9.46
C SER A 320 -6.19 -4.29 -9.29
N ALA A 321 -6.79 -4.13 -8.10
CA ALA A 321 -8.06 -4.73 -7.74
C ALA A 321 -9.10 -3.62 -7.49
N ALA A 322 -10.37 -3.94 -7.73
CA ALA A 322 -11.47 -3.00 -7.56
C ALA A 322 -12.60 -3.57 -6.68
N SER A 323 -13.55 -2.70 -6.34
CA SER A 323 -14.64 -2.96 -5.39
C SER A 323 -15.65 -4.03 -5.84
N ASP A 324 -15.69 -4.34 -7.13
CA ASP A 324 -16.52 -5.39 -7.73
C ASP A 324 -15.82 -6.77 -7.73
N GLY A 325 -14.61 -6.87 -7.16
CA GLY A 325 -13.81 -8.08 -7.13
C GLY A 325 -12.99 -8.31 -8.40
N SER A 326 -13.04 -7.41 -9.38
CA SER A 326 -12.18 -7.51 -10.56
C SER A 326 -10.71 -7.31 -10.19
N LEU A 327 -9.86 -8.16 -10.75
CA LEU A 327 -8.41 -8.09 -10.67
C LEU A 327 -7.88 -8.04 -12.08
N HIS A 328 -6.95 -7.12 -12.32
CA HIS A 328 -6.37 -7.00 -13.63
C HIS A 328 -4.86 -6.71 -13.57
N VAL A 329 -4.18 -7.00 -14.68
CA VAL A 329 -2.78 -6.67 -14.90
C VAL A 329 -2.63 -6.00 -16.25
N TRP A 330 -1.75 -5.02 -16.31
CA TRP A 330 -1.45 -4.28 -17.53
C TRP A 330 0.04 -4.06 -17.62
N ASP A 331 0.55 -4.27 -18.83
CA ASP A 331 1.86 -3.83 -19.26
C ASP A 331 1.65 -2.76 -20.33
N TRP A 332 2.13 -1.53 -20.10
CA TRP A 332 1.97 -0.46 -21.08
C TRP A 332 3.28 -0.18 -21.82
N VAL A 333 3.15 0.11 -23.10
CA VAL A 333 4.28 0.45 -23.96
C VAL A 333 4.51 1.96 -23.86
N GLN A 334 5.78 2.37 -23.77
CA GLN A 334 6.12 3.78 -23.92
C GLN A 334 5.74 4.20 -25.34
N SER A 335 4.92 5.22 -25.49
CA SER A 335 4.70 5.85 -26.78
C SER A 335 6.07 6.28 -27.30
N CYS A 336 6.54 5.62 -28.37
CA CYS A 336 7.67 6.12 -29.13
C CYS A 336 7.25 7.52 -29.60
N GLY A 337 7.90 8.56 -29.07
CA GLY A 337 7.75 9.90 -29.62
C GLY A 337 8.00 9.82 -31.12
N ASN A 338 7.13 10.44 -31.91
CA ASN A 338 7.22 10.45 -33.38
C ASN A 338 8.67 10.67 -33.82
N CYS A 339 9.21 9.71 -34.58
CA CYS A 339 10.40 9.90 -35.39
C CYS A 339 10.21 11.04 -36.39
#